data_AF-M1R5K1-F1
#
_entry.id   AF-M1R5K1-F1
#
_cell.length_a   1.000
_cell.length_b   1.000
_cell.length_c   1.000
_cell.angle_alpha   90.00
_cell.angle_beta   90.00
_cell.angle_gamma   90.00
#
_symmetry.space_group_name_H-M   'P 1'
#
loop_
_entity.id
_entity.type
_entity.pdbx_description
1 polymer ?
#
loop_
_entity_poly.entity_id
_entity_poly.type
_entity_poly.pdbx_seq_one_letter_code
_entity_poly.pdbx_strand_id
1 'polypeptide(L)'
;MRFYGLLKDEDFLNIVQKISGDNWIIEDTKSKTKEELSKDQIKNRLLDIANEIKNWKQTLTLMPNNTIFVFVADKEEPRAFKIYDTSSLGCSTTLPPPRWKVYKKGIVLE
;
A
#
# COMPACT_ATOMS: atom_id res chain seq x y z
N MET A 1 -14.61 -1.15 -6.23
CA MET A 1 -14.28 -1.30 -4.79
C MET A 1 -13.93 0.08 -4.23
N ARG A 2 -14.43 0.48 -3.05
CA ARG A 2 -14.03 1.74 -2.42
C ARG A 2 -12.74 1.55 -1.64
N PHE A 3 -11.89 2.56 -1.62
CA PHE A 3 -10.61 2.59 -0.92
C PHE A 3 -10.58 3.74 0.09
N TYR A 4 -10.03 3.48 1.27
CA TYR A 4 -9.90 4.45 2.36
C TYR A 4 -8.44 4.75 2.62
N GLY A 5 -8.08 6.04 2.59
CA GLY A 5 -6.74 6.51 2.91
C GLY A 5 -6.41 6.31 4.39
N LEU A 6 -5.19 5.83 4.65
CA LEU A 6 -4.63 5.68 6.00
C LEU A 6 -3.69 6.83 6.28
N LEU A 7 -4.06 7.66 7.26
CA LEU A 7 -3.28 8.82 7.67
C LEU A 7 -2.11 8.44 8.60
N LYS A 8 -2.36 7.51 9.52
CA LYS A 8 -1.39 7.08 10.52
C LYS A 8 -0.71 5.78 10.10
N ASP A 9 0.59 5.71 10.30
CA ASP A 9 1.37 4.50 10.02
C ASP A 9 0.92 3.33 10.92
N GLU A 10 0.54 3.63 12.17
CA GLU A 10 -0.02 2.68 13.14
C GLU A 10 -1.28 1.98 12.61
N ASP A 11 -2.16 2.71 11.92
CA ASP A 11 -3.37 2.13 11.34
C ASP A 11 -3.01 1.10 10.27
N PHE A 12 -2.00 1.41 9.44
CA PHE A 12 -1.52 0.47 8.43
C PHE A 12 -0.93 -0.78 9.06
N LEU A 13 -0.09 -0.64 10.08
CA LEU A 13 0.48 -1.78 10.80
C LEU A 13 -0.60 -2.65 11.44
N ASN A 14 -1.61 -2.05 12.07
CA ASN A 14 -2.74 -2.76 12.66
C ASN A 14 -3.53 -3.55 11.60
N ILE A 15 -3.74 -2.96 10.42
CA ILE A 15 -4.43 -3.64 9.32
C ILE A 15 -3.59 -4.78 8.75
N VAL A 16 -2.27 -4.61 8.64
CA VAL A 16 -1.37 -5.70 8.20
C VAL A 16 -1.48 -6.91 9.13
N GLN A 17 -1.66 -6.72 10.45
CA GLN A 17 -1.86 -7.82 11.37
C GLN A 17 -3.15 -8.61 11.12
N LYS A 18 -4.22 -7.95 10.66
CA LYS A 18 -5.51 -8.56 10.30
C LYS A 18 -5.48 -9.35 8.98
N ILE A 19 -4.39 -9.28 8.20
CA ILE A 19 -4.26 -10.04 6.96
C ILE A 19 -4.39 -11.55 7.23
N SER A 20 -5.28 -12.17 6.48
CA SER A 20 -5.65 -13.58 6.58
C SER A 20 -5.68 -14.24 5.20
N GLY A 21 -5.54 -15.56 5.18
CA GLY A 21 -5.55 -16.37 3.97
C GLY A 21 -4.29 -16.22 3.12
N ASP A 22 -4.05 -17.22 2.27
CA ASP A 22 -2.94 -17.28 1.33
C ASP A 22 -3.35 -16.77 -0.07
N ASN A 23 -2.41 -16.81 -1.01
CA ASN A 23 -2.60 -16.39 -2.41
C ASN A 23 -2.83 -14.88 -2.54
N TRP A 24 -1.92 -14.11 -1.93
CA TRP A 24 -1.86 -12.67 -2.13
C TRP A 24 -1.04 -12.35 -3.36
N ILE A 25 -1.45 -11.34 -4.11
CA ILE A 25 -0.72 -10.81 -5.24
C ILE A 25 -0.19 -9.44 -4.85
N ILE A 26 1.10 -9.20 -5.14
CA ILE A 26 1.67 -7.85 -5.16
C ILE A 26 2.17 -7.55 -6.56
N GLU A 27 1.73 -6.43 -7.11
CA GLU A 27 2.23 -5.87 -8.37
C GLU A 27 2.99 -4.58 -8.06
N ASP A 28 4.25 -4.51 -8.49
CA ASP A 28 5.03 -3.29 -8.50
C ASP A 28 4.99 -2.70 -9.91
N THR A 29 4.26 -1.60 -10.06
CA THR A 29 4.02 -0.97 -11.36
C THR A 29 5.26 -0.28 -11.92
N LYS A 30 6.23 0.05 -11.05
CA LYS A 30 7.48 0.70 -11.42
C LYS A 30 8.48 -0.30 -11.98
N SER A 31 8.64 -1.45 -11.33
CA SER A 31 9.49 -2.55 -11.83
C SER A 31 8.78 -3.49 -12.81
N LYS A 32 7.46 -3.35 -12.97
CA LYS A 32 6.61 -4.25 -13.77
C LYS A 32 6.69 -5.71 -13.33
N THR A 33 6.81 -5.94 -12.03
CA THR A 33 6.85 -7.28 -11.45
C THR A 33 5.53 -7.63 -10.79
N LYS A 34 5.20 -8.92 -10.80
CA LYS A 34 4.00 -9.48 -10.19
C LYS A 34 4.36 -10.78 -9.50
N GLU A 35 4.02 -10.88 -8.23
CA GLU A 35 4.39 -12.00 -7.38
C GLU A 35 3.17 -12.52 -6.62
N GLU A 36 3.06 -13.84 -6.50
CA GLU A 36 2.08 -14.51 -5.62
C GLU A 36 2.79 -14.90 -4.33
N LEU A 37 2.27 -14.42 -3.20
CA LEU A 37 2.86 -14.51 -1.89
C LEU A 37 1.91 -15.22 -0.92
N SER A 38 2.48 -15.98 0.00
CA SER A 38 1.76 -16.49 1.17
C SER A 38 1.38 -15.36 2.13
N LYS A 39 0.51 -15.65 3.09
CA LYS A 39 0.13 -14.72 4.15
C LYS A 39 1.33 -14.07 4.85
N ASP A 40 2.33 -14.87 5.22
CA ASP A 40 3.47 -14.37 6.00
C ASP A 40 4.43 -13.55 5.11
N GLN A 41 4.61 -13.97 3.86
CA GLN A 41 5.41 -13.23 2.89
C GLN A 41 4.79 -11.85 2.59
N ILE A 42 3.47 -11.77 2.37
CA ILE A 42 2.84 -10.48 2.10
C ILE A 42 2.86 -9.57 3.34
N LYS A 43 2.70 -10.12 4.55
CA LYS A 43 2.81 -9.36 5.79
C LYS A 43 4.20 -8.72 5.91
N ASN A 44 5.26 -9.52 5.74
CA ASN A 44 6.63 -9.01 5.76
C ASN A 44 6.85 -7.94 4.69
N ARG A 45 6.38 -8.18 3.46
CA ARG A 45 6.50 -7.21 2.37
C ARG A 45 5.79 -5.88 2.67
N LEU A 46 4.62 -5.91 3.29
CA LEU A 46 3.89 -4.70 3.68
C LEU A 46 4.56 -3.97 4.86
N LEU A 47 5.21 -4.70 5.77
CA LEU A 47 6.03 -4.09 6.83
C LEU A 47 7.26 -3.38 6.25
N ASP A 48 7.93 -3.97 5.27
CA ASP A 48 9.04 -3.32 4.56
C ASP A 48 8.58 -2.02 3.88
N ILE A 49 7.43 -2.06 3.20
CA ILE A 49 6.84 -0.87 2.56
C ILE A 49 6.46 0.19 3.62
N ALA A 50 5.93 -0.20 4.78
CA ALA A 50 5.64 0.73 5.87
C ALA A 50 6.91 1.46 6.35
N ASN A 51 8.03 0.74 6.45
CA ASN A 51 9.32 1.32 6.80
C ASN A 51 9.84 2.26 5.69
N GLU A 52 9.66 1.90 4.41
CA GLU A 52 10.02 2.76 3.27
C GLU A 52 9.23 4.09 3.30
N ILE A 53 7.91 4.03 3.55
CA ILE A 53 7.05 5.20 3.68
C ILE A 53 7.48 6.07 4.87
N LYS A 54 7.75 5.46 6.03
CA LYS A 54 8.21 6.17 7.21
C LYS A 54 9.52 6.91 6.93
N ASN A 55 10.46 6.26 6.23
CA ASN A 55 11.71 6.89 5.82
C ASN A 55 11.49 8.08 4.88
N TRP A 56 10.55 7.99 3.93
CA TRP A 56 10.19 9.13 3.07
C TRP A 56 9.66 10.31 3.87
N LYS A 57 8.74 10.07 4.81
CA LYS A 57 8.18 11.12 5.68
C LYS A 57 9.26 11.80 6.53
N GLN A 58 10.27 11.05 6.97
CA GLN A 58 11.37 11.58 7.78
C GLN A 58 12.41 12.34 6.95
N THR A 59 12.71 11.88 5.74
CA THR A 59 13.76 12.46 4.88
C THR A 59 13.28 13.65 4.05
N LEU A 60 11.99 13.69 3.69
CA LEU A 60 11.39 14.76 2.90
C LEU A 60 10.74 15.79 3.83
N THR A 61 11.56 16.69 4.36
CA THR A 61 11.18 17.70 5.37
C THR A 61 10.07 18.66 4.93
N LEU A 62 9.87 18.85 3.62
CA LEU A 62 8.80 19.68 3.05
C LEU A 62 7.49 18.93 2.86
N MET A 63 7.45 17.62 3.11
CA MET A 63 6.25 16.82 2.98
C MET A 63 5.33 17.02 4.18
N PRO A 64 4.03 17.31 3.98
CA PRO A 64 3.07 17.33 5.07
C PRO A 64 2.99 15.96 5.77
N ASN A 65 3.02 15.95 7.11
CA ASN A 65 2.93 14.71 7.90
C ASN A 65 1.63 13.92 7.66
N ASN A 66 0.58 14.59 7.21
CA ASN A 66 -0.72 14.00 6.87
C ASN A 66 -0.80 13.48 5.42
N THR A 67 0.32 13.41 4.70
CA THR A 67 0.36 12.84 3.35
C THR A 67 0.01 11.35 3.42
N ILE A 68 -1.03 10.97 2.66
CA ILE A 68 -1.54 9.60 2.61
C ILE A 68 -0.85 8.85 1.46
N PHE A 69 -0.14 7.77 1.80
CA PHE A 69 0.46 6.87 0.81
C PHE A 69 -0.29 5.56 0.66
N VAL A 70 -0.99 5.12 1.71
CA VAL A 70 -1.64 3.81 1.76
C VAL A 70 -3.14 3.98 1.72
N PHE A 71 -3.77 3.22 0.83
CA PHE A 71 -5.21 3.11 0.72
C PHE A 71 -5.60 1.64 0.85
N VAL A 72 -6.59 1.34 1.68
CA VAL A 72 -7.08 -0.03 1.91
C VAL A 72 -8.55 -0.14 1.50
N ALA A 73 -8.94 -1.28 0.94
CA ALA A 73 -10.34 -1.54 0.57
C ALA A 73 -11.28 -1.66 1.78
N ASP A 74 -10.80 -2.27 2.87
CA ASP A 74 -11.54 -2.53 4.10
C ASP A 74 -10.56 -2.60 5.27
N LYS A 75 -10.87 -1.96 6.40
CA LYS A 75 -9.99 -1.86 7.57
C LYS A 75 -10.16 -3.02 8.56
N GLU A 76 -11.29 -3.72 8.49
CA GLU A 76 -11.60 -4.86 9.36
C GLU A 76 -11.22 -6.17 8.66
N GLU A 77 -11.52 -6.29 7.37
CA GLU A 77 -11.14 -7.46 6.56
C GLU A 77 -10.31 -7.04 5.34
N PRO A 78 -9.00 -6.77 5.52
CA PRO A 78 -8.17 -6.30 4.42
C PRO A 78 -8.10 -7.35 3.33
N ARG A 79 -8.46 -6.92 2.12
CA ARG A 79 -8.47 -7.73 0.90
C ARG A 79 -7.69 -7.11 -0.26
N ALA A 80 -7.44 -5.81 -0.18
CA ALA A 80 -6.63 -5.10 -1.17
C ALA A 80 -6.09 -3.76 -0.62
N PHE A 81 -4.94 -3.36 -1.15
CA PHE A 81 -4.26 -2.11 -0.90
C PHE A 81 -3.83 -1.46 -2.22
N LYS A 82 -3.88 -0.12 -2.26
CA LYS A 82 -3.19 0.71 -3.24
C LYS A 82 -2.18 1.54 -2.48
N ILE A 83 -0.91 1.45 -2.86
CA ILE A 83 0.18 2.13 -2.18
C ILE A 83 0.93 3.00 -3.18
N TYR A 84 1.09 4.27 -2.86
CA TYR A 84 1.74 5.27 -3.67
C TYR A 84 3.15 5.54 -3.16
N ASP A 85 4.03 6.04 -4.02
CA ASP A 85 5.35 6.52 -3.64
C ASP A 85 5.44 8.04 -3.75
N THR A 86 6.62 8.59 -3.50
CA THR A 86 6.85 10.03 -3.51
C THR A 86 6.68 10.66 -4.91
N SER A 87 6.68 9.87 -5.99
CA SER A 87 6.35 10.39 -7.32
C SER A 87 4.89 10.82 -7.43
N SER A 88 4.02 10.35 -6.52
CA SER A 88 2.62 10.77 -6.46
C SER A 88 2.39 12.16 -5.90
N LEU A 89 3.43 12.84 -5.43
CA LEU A 89 3.35 14.18 -4.85
C LEU A 89 3.49 15.29 -5.89
N GLY A 90 3.70 14.95 -7.17
CA GLY A 90 3.76 15.94 -8.26
C GLY A 90 2.41 16.61 -8.54
N CYS A 91 2.45 17.83 -9.08
CA CYS A 91 1.28 18.60 -9.55
C CYS A 91 0.67 18.02 -10.84
N SER A 92 0.24 16.75 -10.80
CA SER A 92 -0.49 16.13 -11.89
C SER A 92 -1.98 16.38 -11.73
N THR A 93 -2.68 16.68 -12.84
CA THR A 93 -4.15 16.78 -12.89
C THR A 93 -4.84 15.42 -12.73
N THR A 94 -4.08 14.33 -12.82
CA THR A 94 -4.51 12.95 -12.58
C THR A 94 -3.67 12.32 -11.49
N LEU A 95 -4.29 11.60 -10.55
CA LEU A 95 -3.55 10.78 -9.59
C LEU A 95 -2.70 9.78 -10.39
N PRO A 96 -1.37 9.76 -10.22
CA PRO A 96 -0.53 8.78 -10.89
C PRO A 96 -0.94 7.37 -10.44
N PRO A 97 -0.62 6.33 -11.21
CA PRO A 97 -0.95 4.97 -10.80
C PRO A 97 -0.28 4.63 -9.46
N PRO A 98 -0.89 3.75 -8.62
CA PRO A 98 -0.24 3.24 -7.43
C PRO A 98 1.09 2.57 -7.79
N ARG A 99 2.13 2.77 -6.97
CA ARG A 99 3.39 2.03 -7.11
C ARG A 99 3.17 0.55 -6.83
N TRP A 100 2.47 0.24 -5.74
CA TRP A 100 2.11 -1.13 -5.41
C TRP A 100 0.60 -1.35 -5.39
N LYS A 101 0.17 -2.38 -6.11
CA LYS A 101 -1.18 -2.95 -6.02
C LYS A 101 -1.06 -4.26 -5.27
N VAL A 102 -1.72 -4.37 -4.11
CA VAL A 102 -1.70 -5.60 -3.29
C VAL A 102 -3.12 -6.11 -3.14
N TYR A 103 -3.39 -7.39 -3.39
CA TYR A 103 -4.75 -7.91 -3.35
C TYR A 103 -4.81 -9.43 -3.26
N LYS A 104 -5.89 -9.97 -2.69
CA LYS A 104 -6.15 -11.42 -2.76
C LYS A 104 -6.43 -11.87 -4.19
N LYS A 105 -5.93 -13.04 -4.56
CA LYS A 105 -6.22 -13.68 -5.85
C LYS A 105 -7.74 -13.76 -6.08
N GLY A 106 -8.17 -13.41 -7.29
CA GLY A 106 -9.59 -13.28 -7.65
C GLY A 106 -10.18 -11.87 -7.48
N ILE A 107 -9.44 -10.93 -6.89
CA ILE A 107 -9.81 -9.51 -6.88
C ILE A 107 -9.18 -8.82 -8.10
N VAL A 108 -9.96 -8.03 -8.82
CA VAL A 108 -9.48 -7.17 -9.90
C VAL A 108 -9.36 -5.74 -9.37
N LEU A 109 -8.15 -5.17 -9.46
CA LEU A 109 -7.87 -3.78 -9.09
C LEU A 109 -7.75 -2.92 -10.34
N GLU A 110 -8.83 -2.20 -10.65
CA GLU A 110 -8.83 -1.09 -11.62
C GLU A 110 -7.84 0.00 -11.16
#